data_AF-A0A0H4PCI2-F1
#
_entry.id   AF-A0A0H4PCI2-F1
#
_cell.length_a   1.000
_cell.length_b   1.000
_cell.length_c   1.000
_cell.angle_alpha   90.00
_cell.angle_beta   90.00
_cell.angle_gamma   90.00
#
_symmetry.space_group_name_H-M   'P 1'
#
loop_
_entity.id
_entity.type
_entity.pdbx_description
1 polymer ?
#
loop_
_entity_poly.entity_id
_entity_poly.type
_entity_poly.pdbx_seq_one_letter_code
_entity_poly.pdbx_strand_id
1 'polypeptide(L)'
;MPKIYGIGASIVILGAMFKILDWRFSSIMIGVGLSTEALIFFLSAFEPKNEEVDWTKVYPELEDSNSGVAPTRRATVQNTDQTAQKMDEMLSKAKIGPELIESLGKGMQNLASTTEKLGSISDAAVATNDYAQNVKKASKSMLEINDSYTKTASALAEMATASEGAKAYKDQLVNVTRSLSALNNVYEEELKDSNMHAKTISKFYSNISVAMEGIQEAGKETETFKTELAKLNKNVQSLNNVYGGMLSAMKG
;
A
#
# COMPACT_ATOMS: atom_id res chain seq x y z
N MET A 1 -18.45 12.70 -22.44
CA MET A 1 -19.54 13.41 -21.67
C MET A 1 -18.97 14.21 -20.49
N PRO A 2 -18.83 15.54 -20.56
CA PRO A 2 -18.09 16.34 -19.55
C PRO A 2 -18.74 16.37 -18.15
N LYS A 3 -20.05 16.11 -18.05
CA LYS A 3 -20.78 16.11 -16.77
C LYS A 3 -20.42 14.94 -15.85
N ILE A 4 -20.04 13.79 -16.41
CA ILE A 4 -19.70 12.59 -15.62
C ILE A 4 -18.36 12.78 -14.90
N TYR A 5 -17.36 13.33 -15.60
CA TYR A 5 -16.06 13.68 -15.01
C TYR A 5 -16.20 14.76 -13.92
N GLY A 6 -17.05 15.78 -14.14
CA GLY A 6 -17.30 16.81 -13.12
C GLY A 6 -17.96 16.29 -11.85
N ILE A 7 -18.92 15.37 -11.98
CA ILE A 7 -19.59 14.73 -10.84
C ILE A 7 -18.61 13.85 -10.07
N GLY A 8 -17.78 13.04 -10.77
CA GLY A 8 -16.72 12.23 -10.15
C GLY A 8 -15.73 13.07 -9.34
N ALA A 9 -15.18 14.11 -9.98
CA ALA A 9 -14.22 15.01 -9.35
C ALA A 9 -14.78 15.67 -8.08
N SER A 10 -16.05 16.06 -8.07
CA SER A 10 -16.69 16.64 -6.88
C SER A 10 -16.75 15.67 -5.69
N ILE A 11 -17.00 14.37 -5.95
CA ILE A 11 -17.06 13.33 -4.90
C ILE A 11 -15.66 13.07 -4.34
N VAL A 12 -14.64 13.09 -5.19
CA VAL A 12 -13.22 12.98 -4.77
C VAL A 12 -12.80 14.15 -3.90
N ILE A 13 -13.14 15.39 -4.31
CA ILE A 13 -12.81 16.60 -3.56
C ILE A 13 -13.50 16.60 -2.20
N LEU A 14 -14.76 16.16 -2.12
CA LEU A 14 -15.47 15.99 -0.83
C LEU A 14 -14.81 14.92 0.06
N GLY A 15 -14.37 13.80 -0.53
CA GLY A 15 -13.63 12.76 0.20
C GLY A 15 -12.27 13.25 0.74
N ALA A 16 -11.52 14.01 -0.06
CA ALA A 16 -10.27 14.63 0.35
C ALA A 16 -10.48 15.68 1.46
N MET A 17 -11.55 16.49 1.35
CA MET A 17 -11.91 17.48 2.36
C MET A 17 -12.20 16.83 3.72
N PHE A 18 -12.94 15.71 3.74
CA PHE A 18 -13.21 14.94 4.97
C PHE A 18 -11.92 14.33 5.55
N LYS A 19 -10.92 14.03 4.73
CA LYS A 19 -9.59 13.56 5.16
C LYS A 19 -8.73 14.63 5.79
N ILE A 20 -8.80 15.86 5.29
CA ILE A 20 -8.05 16.99 5.84
C ILE A 20 -8.68 17.51 7.14
N LEU A 21 -10.01 17.50 7.25
CA LEU A 21 -10.74 17.99 8.43
C LEU A 21 -10.90 16.96 9.56
N ASP A 22 -10.40 15.73 9.38
CA ASP A 22 -10.46 14.62 10.35
C ASP A 22 -11.87 14.32 10.90
N TRP A 23 -12.87 14.35 10.03
CA TRP A 23 -14.24 14.03 10.41
C TRP A 23 -14.44 12.52 10.61
N ARG A 24 -15.37 12.13 11.50
CA ARG A 24 -15.75 10.72 11.69
C ARG A 24 -16.14 10.10 10.34
N PHE A 25 -15.64 8.89 10.06
CA PHE A 25 -15.80 8.16 8.78
C PHE A 25 -15.02 8.71 7.58
N SER A 26 -14.09 9.64 7.80
CA SER A 26 -13.20 10.21 6.78
C SER A 26 -12.51 9.18 5.86
N SER A 27 -11.96 8.10 6.44
CA SER A 27 -11.30 7.05 5.66
C SER A 27 -12.24 6.30 4.70
N ILE A 28 -13.53 6.19 5.05
CA ILE A 28 -14.54 5.57 4.17
C ILE A 28 -14.89 6.55 3.05
N MET A 29 -15.06 7.83 3.37
CA MET A 29 -15.43 8.87 2.39
C MET A 29 -14.35 9.07 1.31
N ILE A 30 -13.07 9.10 1.68
CA ILE A 30 -11.98 9.18 0.70
C ILE A 30 -11.85 7.89 -0.13
N GLY A 31 -12.12 6.73 0.47
CA GLY A 31 -12.16 5.46 -0.25
C GLY A 31 -13.23 5.43 -1.33
N VAL A 32 -14.44 5.94 -1.03
CA VAL A 32 -15.54 6.06 -1.99
C VAL A 32 -15.21 7.04 -3.11
N GLY A 33 -14.61 8.19 -2.79
CA GLY A 33 -14.19 9.18 -3.78
C GLY A 33 -13.16 8.62 -4.76
N LEU A 34 -12.08 8.04 -4.25
CA LEU A 34 -11.02 7.44 -5.09
C LEU A 34 -11.54 6.25 -5.92
N SER A 35 -12.45 5.45 -5.38
CA SER A 35 -13.05 4.33 -6.13
C SER A 35 -13.93 4.81 -7.29
N THR A 36 -14.63 5.94 -7.09
CA THR A 36 -15.46 6.57 -8.13
C THR A 36 -14.58 7.14 -9.25
N GLU A 37 -13.45 7.75 -8.91
CA GLU A 37 -12.47 8.25 -9.89
C GLU A 37 -11.84 7.11 -10.70
N ALA A 38 -11.48 6.00 -10.04
CA ALA A 38 -10.94 4.82 -10.71
C ALA A 38 -11.92 4.23 -11.75
N LEU A 39 -13.22 4.20 -11.43
CA LEU A 39 -14.25 3.74 -12.36
C LEU A 39 -14.43 4.70 -13.55
N ILE A 40 -14.37 6.01 -13.33
CA ILE A 40 -14.50 7.00 -14.40
C ILE A 40 -13.27 6.94 -15.32
N PHE A 41 -12.06 6.81 -14.78
CA PHE A 41 -10.85 6.61 -15.57
C PHE A 41 -10.89 5.32 -16.39
N PHE A 42 -11.38 4.24 -15.80
CA PHE A 42 -11.56 2.98 -16.51
C PHE A 42 -12.51 3.12 -17.70
N LEU A 43 -13.65 3.81 -17.53
CA LEU A 43 -14.61 4.06 -18.61
C LEU A 43 -14.07 5.07 -19.65
N SER A 44 -13.25 6.03 -19.23
CA SER A 44 -12.57 7.00 -20.11
C SER A 44 -11.65 6.33 -21.13
N ALA A 45 -10.99 5.22 -20.76
CA ALA A 45 -10.10 4.47 -21.64
C ALA A 45 -10.82 3.85 -22.87
N PHE A 46 -12.16 3.74 -22.82
CA PHE A 46 -12.98 3.23 -23.92
C PHE A 46 -13.64 4.36 -24.74
N GLU A 47 -13.43 5.63 -24.39
CA GLU A 47 -13.95 6.78 -25.15
C GLU A 47 -13.03 7.02 -26.37
N PRO A 48 -13.57 7.17 -27.60
CA PRO A 48 -12.76 7.39 -28.80
C PRO A 48 -11.95 8.68 -28.65
N LYS A 49 -10.63 8.60 -28.89
CA LYS A 49 -9.71 9.74 -28.87
C LYS A 49 -10.21 10.79 -29.87
N ASN A 50 -10.60 11.97 -29.40
CA ASN A 50 -10.89 13.10 -30.29
C ASN A 50 -9.60 13.43 -31.05
N GLU A 51 -9.67 13.46 -32.39
CA GLU A 51 -8.57 13.88 -33.24
C GLU A 51 -8.13 15.30 -32.85
N GLU A 52 -6.87 15.44 -32.45
CA GLU A 52 -6.28 16.76 -32.24
C GLU A 52 -6.15 17.45 -33.60
N VAL A 53 -6.53 18.72 -33.64
CA VAL A 53 -6.50 19.55 -34.84
C VAL A 53 -5.08 19.56 -35.43
N ASP A 54 -4.96 19.17 -36.70
CA ASP A 54 -3.71 19.12 -37.45
C ASP A 54 -3.15 20.52 -37.71
N TRP A 55 -2.25 20.97 -36.84
CA TRP A 55 -1.57 22.27 -36.92
C TRP A 55 -0.72 22.44 -38.19
N THR A 56 -0.49 21.37 -38.95
CA THR A 56 0.22 21.38 -40.23
C THR A 56 -0.55 22.12 -41.32
N LYS A 57 -1.89 22.24 -41.20
CA LYS A 57 -2.70 23.07 -42.11
C LYS A 57 -2.50 24.57 -41.94
N VAL A 58 -1.89 25.02 -40.85
CA VAL A 58 -1.79 26.45 -40.48
C VAL A 58 -0.42 27.05 -40.85
N TYR A 59 0.61 26.23 -41.09
CA TYR A 59 1.97 26.69 -41.45
C TYR A 59 2.59 25.87 -42.59
N PRO A 60 2.31 26.22 -43.86
CA PRO A 60 2.89 25.57 -45.04
C PRO A 60 4.37 25.92 -45.31
N GLU A 61 5.01 26.78 -44.51
CA GLU A 61 6.41 27.21 -44.73
C GLU A 61 7.49 26.17 -44.35
N LEU A 62 7.10 24.94 -43.95
CA LEU A 62 8.05 23.87 -43.63
C LEU A 62 8.21 22.81 -44.73
N GLU A 63 7.46 22.90 -45.85
CA GLU A 63 7.48 21.88 -46.90
C GLU A 63 8.34 22.22 -48.13
N ASP A 64 8.86 23.44 -48.27
CA ASP A 64 9.59 23.80 -49.50
C ASP A 64 11.10 23.63 -49.36
N SER A 65 11.61 22.42 -49.68
CA SER A 65 12.95 22.25 -50.28
C SER A 65 13.24 20.78 -50.65
N ASN A 66 12.65 20.31 -51.74
CA ASN A 66 13.41 19.80 -52.90
C ASN A 66 12.51 19.05 -53.89
N SER A 67 12.35 19.70 -55.05
CA SER A 67 12.72 19.18 -56.38
C SER A 67 12.39 17.71 -56.70
N GLY A 68 11.70 17.37 -57.78
CA GLY A 68 11.42 18.15 -58.97
C GLY A 68 10.89 17.20 -60.04
N VAL A 69 9.87 17.66 -60.73
CA VAL A 69 9.22 16.99 -61.87
C VAL A 69 10.07 17.24 -63.12
N ALA A 70 10.36 16.19 -63.90
CA ALA A 70 10.54 16.31 -65.35
C ALA A 70 10.37 14.96 -66.07
N PRO A 71 9.25 14.72 -66.77
CA PRO A 71 9.19 13.80 -67.89
C PRO A 71 9.44 14.54 -69.21
N THR A 72 9.77 13.80 -70.27
CA THR A 72 9.50 14.07 -71.71
C THR A 72 10.75 14.00 -72.60
N ARG A 73 10.82 12.96 -73.46
CA ARG A 73 10.79 13.16 -74.92
C ARG A 73 10.50 11.87 -75.69
N ARG A 74 9.40 11.90 -76.45
CA ARG A 74 9.18 11.06 -77.63
C ARG A 74 9.98 11.64 -78.81
N ALA A 75 10.55 10.77 -79.63
CA ALA A 75 10.68 11.04 -81.07
C ALA A 75 10.74 9.72 -81.85
N THR A 76 9.81 9.61 -82.79
CA THR A 76 9.65 8.64 -83.87
C THR A 76 10.94 8.48 -84.69
N VAL A 77 11.30 7.23 -85.03
CA VAL A 77 12.28 6.94 -86.10
C VAL A 77 11.57 6.13 -87.18
N GLN A 78 11.48 6.74 -88.36
CA GLN A 78 11.00 6.17 -89.61
C GLN A 78 12.08 6.44 -90.66
N ASN A 79 12.94 5.45 -90.93
CA ASN A 79 13.69 5.22 -92.19
C ASN A 79 14.79 4.19 -91.93
N THR A 80 14.59 2.97 -92.43
CA THR A 80 15.44 1.80 -92.12
C THR A 80 16.57 1.57 -93.12
N ASP A 81 16.65 2.23 -94.28
CA ASP A 81 17.48 1.66 -95.37
C ASP A 81 18.81 2.36 -95.72
N GLN A 82 19.20 3.47 -95.08
CA GLN A 82 20.50 4.11 -95.40
C GLN A 82 21.50 4.24 -94.24
N THR A 83 21.04 4.10 -93.00
CA THR A 83 21.90 4.01 -91.81
C THR A 83 22.41 2.61 -91.56
N ALA A 84 21.63 1.57 -91.89
CA ALA A 84 22.04 0.18 -91.81
C ALA A 84 23.25 -0.11 -92.69
N GLN A 85 23.29 0.38 -93.93
CA GLN A 85 24.41 0.16 -94.85
C GLN A 85 25.70 0.90 -94.44
N LYS A 86 25.61 2.12 -93.89
CA LYS A 86 26.79 2.83 -93.35
C LYS A 86 27.29 2.25 -92.03
N MET A 87 26.39 1.71 -91.21
CA MET A 87 26.74 0.98 -90.00
C MET A 87 27.36 -0.38 -90.33
N ASP A 88 26.89 -1.06 -91.38
CA ASP A 88 27.45 -2.32 -91.89
C ASP A 88 28.86 -2.12 -92.49
N GLU A 89 29.07 -1.01 -93.21
CA GLU A 89 30.39 -0.63 -93.72
C GLU A 89 31.36 -0.22 -92.59
N MET A 90 30.86 0.42 -91.51
CA MET A 90 31.65 0.71 -90.32
C MET A 90 31.94 -0.53 -89.44
N LEU A 91 30.98 -1.43 -89.30
CA LEU A 91 31.12 -2.72 -88.60
C LEU A 91 32.17 -3.60 -89.29
N SER A 92 32.13 -3.65 -90.62
CA SER A 92 33.09 -4.37 -91.45
C SER A 92 34.51 -3.75 -91.37
N LYS A 93 34.64 -2.42 -91.50
CA LYS A 93 35.95 -1.74 -91.40
C LYS A 93 36.58 -1.75 -90.00
N ALA A 94 35.78 -1.75 -88.94
CA ALA A 94 36.26 -1.76 -87.56
C ALA A 94 36.65 -3.16 -87.05
N LYS A 95 36.63 -4.20 -87.91
CA LYS A 95 36.79 -5.61 -87.53
C LYS A 95 35.82 -6.04 -86.42
N ILE A 96 34.60 -5.49 -86.41
CA ILE A 96 33.56 -5.91 -85.47
C ILE A 96 32.92 -7.17 -86.08
N GLY A 97 33.59 -8.30 -85.94
CA GLY A 97 33.04 -9.59 -86.32
C GLY A 97 31.88 -10.00 -85.39
N PRO A 98 31.08 -11.01 -85.77
CA PRO A 98 30.04 -11.58 -84.91
C PRO A 98 30.59 -11.98 -83.53
N GLU A 99 31.86 -12.39 -83.45
CA GLU A 99 32.54 -12.69 -82.18
C GLU A 99 32.69 -11.47 -81.25
N LEU A 100 32.94 -10.26 -81.77
CA LEU A 100 33.03 -9.06 -80.91
C LEU A 100 31.67 -8.66 -80.37
N ILE A 101 30.61 -8.77 -81.19
CA ILE A 101 29.23 -8.51 -80.75
C ILE A 101 28.80 -9.54 -79.71
N GLU A 102 29.16 -10.81 -79.91
CA GLU A 102 28.90 -11.88 -78.93
C GLU A 102 29.70 -11.63 -77.63
N SER A 103 30.96 -11.20 -77.73
CA SER A 103 31.78 -10.88 -76.56
C SER A 103 31.27 -9.66 -75.78
N LEU A 104 30.73 -8.65 -76.47
CA LEU A 104 30.11 -7.48 -75.87
C LEU A 104 28.76 -7.83 -75.23
N GLY A 105 27.96 -8.67 -75.89
CA GLY A 105 26.72 -9.21 -75.33
C GLY A 105 26.99 -10.01 -74.06
N LYS A 106 27.98 -10.91 -74.08
CA LYS A 106 28.47 -11.62 -72.89
C LYS A 106 29.00 -10.65 -71.83
N GLY A 107 29.71 -9.59 -72.21
CA GLY A 107 30.21 -8.56 -71.31
C GLY A 107 29.09 -7.79 -70.60
N MET A 108 28.06 -7.36 -71.34
CA MET A 108 26.89 -6.68 -70.77
C MET A 108 26.04 -7.63 -69.91
N GLN A 109 25.89 -8.89 -70.31
CA GLN A 109 25.17 -9.89 -69.52
C GLN A 109 25.92 -10.22 -68.22
N ASN A 110 27.25 -10.30 -68.27
CA ASN A 110 28.09 -10.45 -67.09
C ASN A 110 28.02 -9.22 -66.18
N LEU A 111 27.99 -8.01 -66.73
CA LEU A 111 27.82 -6.78 -65.97
C LEU A 111 26.43 -6.71 -65.32
N ALA A 112 25.37 -7.06 -66.05
CA ALA A 112 24.01 -7.13 -65.51
C ALA A 112 23.93 -8.13 -64.35
N SER A 113 24.50 -9.34 -64.52
CA SER A 113 24.56 -10.35 -63.45
C SER A 113 25.41 -9.90 -62.25
N THR A 114 26.49 -9.16 -62.48
CA THR A 114 27.33 -8.62 -61.41
C THR A 114 26.61 -7.52 -60.63
N THR A 115 25.88 -6.64 -61.33
CA THR A 115 25.05 -5.59 -60.71
C THR A 115 23.88 -6.17 -59.92
N GLU A 116 23.24 -7.24 -60.40
CA GLU A 116 22.21 -7.98 -59.66
C GLU A 116 22.77 -8.60 -58.38
N LYS A 117 23.98 -9.18 -58.44
CA LYS A 117 24.70 -9.68 -57.26
C LYS A 117 25.15 -8.57 -56.30
N LEU A 118 25.49 -7.39 -56.81
CA LEU A 118 25.77 -6.21 -55.97
C LEU A 118 24.52 -5.74 -55.22
N GLY A 119 23.34 -5.82 -55.85
CA GLY A 119 22.06 -5.60 -55.19
C GLY A 119 21.84 -6.58 -54.04
N SER A 120 22.05 -7.88 -54.27
CA SER A 120 21.88 -8.89 -53.22
C SER A 120 22.94 -8.81 -52.10
N ILE A 121 24.16 -8.36 -52.40
CA ILE A 121 25.18 -8.04 -51.37
C ILE A 121 24.74 -6.85 -50.52
N SER A 122 24.11 -5.84 -51.12
CA SER A 122 23.54 -4.70 -50.38
C SER A 122 22.42 -5.17 -49.44
N ASP A 123 21.50 -6.01 -49.92
CA ASP A 123 20.43 -6.58 -49.09
C ASP A 123 20.98 -7.48 -47.96
N ALA A 124 22.02 -8.28 -48.25
CA ALA A 124 22.71 -9.09 -47.25
C ALA A 124 23.45 -8.24 -46.19
N ALA A 125 24.02 -7.09 -46.59
CA ALA A 125 24.65 -6.15 -45.67
C ALA A 125 23.61 -5.49 -44.74
N VAL A 126 22.44 -5.13 -45.28
CA VAL A 126 21.31 -4.60 -44.49
C VAL A 126 20.82 -5.67 -43.49
N ALA A 127 20.61 -6.91 -43.94
CA ALA A 127 20.19 -8.01 -43.06
C ALA A 127 21.21 -8.32 -41.95
N THR A 128 22.51 -8.22 -42.25
CA THR A 128 23.59 -8.40 -41.27
C THR A 128 23.61 -7.27 -40.24
N ASN A 129 23.39 -6.02 -40.66
CA ASN A 129 23.27 -4.89 -39.77
C ASN A 129 22.04 -5.02 -38.85
N ASP A 130 20.90 -5.43 -39.39
CA ASP A 130 19.68 -5.67 -38.61
C ASP A 130 19.84 -6.83 -37.63
N TYR A 131 20.53 -7.91 -38.03
CA TYR A 131 20.90 -8.99 -37.12
C TYR A 131 21.77 -8.49 -35.97
N ALA A 132 22.83 -7.72 -36.25
CA ALA A 132 23.69 -7.15 -35.22
C ALA A 132 22.93 -6.23 -34.25
N GLN A 133 22.01 -5.41 -34.77
CA GLN A 133 21.14 -4.56 -33.96
C GLN A 133 20.19 -5.39 -33.08
N ASN A 134 19.59 -6.45 -33.64
CA ASN A 134 18.68 -7.33 -32.90
C ASN A 134 19.41 -8.15 -31.82
N VAL A 135 20.63 -8.62 -32.10
CA VAL A 135 21.48 -9.27 -31.08
C VAL A 135 21.82 -8.28 -29.97
N LYS A 136 22.19 -7.03 -30.30
CA LYS A 136 22.46 -5.98 -29.32
C LYS A 136 21.23 -5.66 -28.46
N LYS A 137 20.04 -5.57 -29.08
CA LYS A 137 18.76 -5.40 -28.38
C LYS A 137 18.48 -6.60 -27.46
N ALA A 138 18.66 -7.82 -27.95
CA ALA A 138 18.46 -9.03 -27.17
C ALA A 138 19.41 -9.09 -25.96
N SER A 139 20.69 -8.75 -26.13
CA SER A 139 21.65 -8.66 -25.03
C SER A 139 21.22 -7.63 -23.99
N LYS A 140 20.71 -6.46 -24.42
CA LYS A 140 20.17 -5.44 -23.52
C LYS A 140 18.94 -5.95 -22.75
N SER A 141 17.99 -6.58 -23.43
CA SER A 141 16.83 -7.19 -22.78
C SER A 141 17.24 -8.29 -21.79
N MET A 142 18.31 -9.04 -22.08
CA MET A 142 18.84 -10.05 -21.17
C MET A 142 19.43 -9.43 -19.88
N LEU A 143 20.08 -8.28 -19.99
CA LEU A 143 20.55 -7.50 -18.84
C LEU A 143 19.37 -6.95 -18.02
N GLU A 144 18.33 -6.44 -18.69
CA GLU A 144 17.10 -5.97 -18.03
C GLU A 144 16.37 -7.12 -17.31
N ILE A 145 16.35 -8.33 -17.88
CA ILE A 145 15.81 -9.53 -17.22
C ILE A 145 16.62 -9.88 -15.97
N ASN A 146 17.94 -9.78 -16.01
CA ASN A 146 18.79 -10.08 -14.85
C ASN A 146 18.54 -9.08 -13.70
N ASP A 147 18.40 -7.79 -14.02
CA ASP A 147 18.04 -6.74 -13.06
C ASP A 147 16.64 -6.98 -12.46
N SER A 148 15.65 -7.28 -13.31
CA SER A 148 14.29 -7.65 -12.88
C SER A 148 14.29 -8.87 -11.95
N TYR A 149 15.08 -9.90 -12.25
CA TYR A 149 15.19 -11.09 -11.42
C TYR A 149 15.78 -10.78 -10.05
N THR A 150 16.81 -9.92 -10.02
CA THR A 150 17.42 -9.45 -8.77
C THR A 150 16.42 -8.66 -7.93
N LYS A 151 15.67 -7.74 -8.54
CA LYS A 151 14.60 -6.98 -7.89
C LYS A 151 13.49 -7.88 -7.35
N THR A 152 13.10 -8.89 -8.12
CA THR A 152 12.08 -9.87 -7.71
C THR A 152 12.55 -10.72 -6.53
N ALA A 153 13.81 -11.17 -6.55
CA ALA A 153 14.41 -11.90 -5.44
C ALA A 153 14.47 -11.05 -4.17
N SER A 154 14.82 -9.76 -4.28
CA SER A 154 14.82 -8.82 -3.15
C SER A 154 13.41 -8.61 -2.60
N ALA A 155 12.41 -8.37 -3.46
CA ALA A 155 11.03 -8.22 -3.04
C ALA A 155 10.48 -9.49 -2.37
N LEU A 156 10.88 -10.67 -2.84
CA LEU A 156 10.52 -11.95 -2.23
C LEU A 156 11.14 -12.11 -0.84
N ALA A 157 12.40 -11.67 -0.65
CA ALA A 157 13.07 -11.68 0.64
C ALA A 157 12.43 -10.69 1.64
N GLU A 158 12.09 -9.48 1.18
CA GLU A 158 11.34 -8.50 1.97
C GLU A 158 9.96 -9.03 2.36
N MET A 159 9.25 -9.68 1.44
CA MET A 159 7.95 -10.30 1.71
C MET A 159 8.05 -11.45 2.73
N ALA A 160 9.09 -12.28 2.66
CA ALA A 160 9.34 -13.32 3.65
C ALA A 160 9.59 -12.71 5.05
N THR A 161 10.39 -11.64 5.11
CA THR A 161 10.67 -10.91 6.36
C THR A 161 9.42 -10.24 6.92
N ALA A 162 8.59 -9.63 6.06
CA ALA A 162 7.30 -9.06 6.44
C ALA A 162 6.31 -10.13 6.94
N SER A 163 6.33 -11.33 6.35
CA SER A 163 5.53 -12.48 6.80
C SER A 163 5.96 -12.97 8.19
N GLU A 164 7.27 -12.97 8.48
CA GLU A 164 7.80 -13.28 9.80
C GLU A 164 7.42 -12.19 10.82
N GLY A 165 7.52 -10.92 10.45
CA GLY A 165 7.01 -9.79 11.23
C GLY A 165 5.51 -9.90 11.52
N ALA A 166 4.71 -10.38 10.56
CA ALA A 166 3.27 -10.60 10.73
C ALA A 166 2.97 -11.74 11.73
N LYS A 167 3.79 -12.80 11.76
CA LYS A 167 3.69 -13.86 12.78
C LYS A 167 4.03 -13.30 14.17
N ALA A 168 5.14 -12.59 14.30
CA ALA A 168 5.53 -11.98 15.56
C ALA A 168 4.46 -10.99 16.08
N TYR A 169 3.87 -10.20 15.19
CA TYR A 169 2.77 -9.29 15.52
C TYR A 169 1.51 -10.05 15.97
N LYS A 170 1.17 -11.16 15.31
CA LYS A 170 0.07 -12.03 15.75
C LYS A 170 0.30 -12.58 17.15
N ASP A 171 1.51 -13.04 17.46
CA ASP A 171 1.86 -13.55 18.79
C ASP A 171 1.78 -12.43 19.85
N GLN A 172 2.26 -11.23 19.51
CA GLN A 172 2.12 -10.04 20.35
C GLN A 172 0.65 -9.73 20.66
N LEU A 173 -0.23 -9.76 19.64
CA LEU A 173 -1.68 -9.53 19.82
C LEU A 173 -2.34 -10.58 20.70
N VAL A 174 -1.95 -11.86 20.57
CA VAL A 174 -2.43 -12.93 21.44
C VAL A 174 -2.01 -12.68 22.89
N ASN A 175 -0.76 -12.27 23.12
CA ASN A 175 -0.26 -11.93 24.45
C ASN A 175 -0.99 -10.73 25.06
N VAL A 176 -1.25 -9.67 24.27
CA VAL A 176 -2.04 -8.51 24.71
C VAL A 176 -3.47 -8.92 25.05
N THR A 177 -4.11 -9.75 24.22
CA THR A 177 -5.46 -10.25 24.47
C THR A 177 -5.52 -11.09 25.75
N ARG A 178 -4.54 -11.96 25.97
CA ARG A 178 -4.41 -12.75 27.20
C ARG A 178 -4.22 -11.84 28.42
N SER A 179 -3.41 -10.80 28.29
CA SER A 179 -3.17 -9.82 29.37
C SER A 179 -4.43 -9.01 29.68
N LEU A 180 -5.20 -8.59 28.68
CA LEU A 180 -6.48 -7.91 28.86
C LEU A 180 -7.53 -8.82 29.52
N SER A 181 -7.58 -10.09 29.12
CA SER A 181 -8.45 -11.07 29.77
C SER A 181 -8.06 -11.29 31.24
N ALA A 182 -6.75 -11.38 31.53
CA ALA A 182 -6.26 -11.47 32.90
C ALA A 182 -6.59 -10.21 33.70
N LEU A 183 -6.45 -9.02 33.09
CA LEU A 183 -6.80 -7.75 33.72
C LEU A 183 -8.29 -7.67 34.07
N ASN A 184 -9.17 -8.10 33.17
CA ASN A 184 -10.60 -8.16 33.46
C ASN A 184 -10.91 -9.08 34.63
N ASN A 185 -10.25 -10.25 34.71
CA ASN A 185 -10.42 -11.16 35.83
C ASN A 185 -9.93 -10.53 37.15
N VAL A 186 -8.78 -9.85 37.14
CA VAL A 186 -8.26 -9.13 38.32
C VAL A 186 -9.23 -8.02 38.73
N TYR A 187 -9.79 -7.28 37.78
CA TYR A 187 -10.76 -6.22 38.07
C TYR A 187 -12.05 -6.77 38.71
N GLU A 188 -12.57 -7.90 38.22
CA GLU A 188 -13.69 -8.59 38.86
C GLU A 188 -13.33 -9.08 40.27
N GLU A 189 -12.13 -9.62 40.44
CA GLU A 189 -11.62 -10.08 41.73
C GLU A 189 -11.43 -8.92 42.72
N GLU A 190 -10.93 -7.77 42.27
CA GLU A 190 -10.74 -6.57 43.09
C GLU A 190 -12.06 -5.91 43.48
N LEU A 191 -13.06 -5.90 42.58
CA LEU A 191 -14.43 -5.49 42.92
C LEU A 191 -15.06 -6.42 43.96
N LYS A 192 -14.81 -7.73 43.85
CA LYS A 192 -15.29 -8.72 44.83
C LYS A 192 -14.59 -8.56 46.17
N ASP A 193 -13.27 -8.38 46.16
CA ASP A 193 -12.47 -8.18 47.36
C ASP A 193 -12.87 -6.88 48.06
N SER A 194 -13.01 -5.76 47.33
CA SER A 194 -13.51 -4.49 47.86
C SER A 194 -14.88 -4.62 48.53
N ASN A 195 -15.81 -5.37 47.93
CA ASN A 195 -17.10 -5.67 48.56
C ASN A 195 -16.95 -6.51 49.84
N MET A 196 -16.05 -7.49 49.83
CA MET A 196 -15.76 -8.31 50.99
C MET A 196 -15.10 -7.49 52.12
N HIS A 197 -14.22 -6.56 51.75
CA HIS A 197 -13.54 -5.62 52.62
C HIS A 197 -14.55 -4.66 53.26
N ALA A 198 -15.48 -4.10 52.49
CA ALA A 198 -16.55 -3.25 52.99
C ALA A 198 -17.45 -4.00 54.00
N LYS A 199 -17.80 -5.26 53.70
CA LYS A 199 -18.57 -6.13 54.61
C LYS A 199 -17.79 -6.45 55.89
N THR A 200 -16.48 -6.70 55.77
CA THR A 200 -15.60 -6.98 56.91
C THR A 200 -15.46 -5.76 57.81
N ILE A 201 -15.28 -4.57 57.22
CA ILE A 201 -15.24 -3.30 57.94
C ILE A 201 -16.59 -3.02 58.63
N SER A 202 -17.71 -3.21 57.95
CA SER A 202 -19.04 -3.07 58.56
C SER A 202 -19.22 -3.99 59.77
N LYS A 203 -18.79 -5.26 59.65
CA LYS A 203 -18.85 -6.23 60.75
C LYS A 203 -17.92 -5.83 61.90
N PHE A 204 -16.74 -5.31 61.60
CA PHE A 204 -15.82 -4.78 62.61
C PHE A 204 -16.43 -3.62 63.40
N TYR A 205 -17.07 -2.66 62.73
CA TYR A 205 -17.79 -1.57 63.41
C TYR A 205 -18.93 -2.08 64.29
N SER A 206 -19.70 -3.07 63.81
CA SER A 206 -20.74 -3.70 64.63
C SER A 206 -20.16 -4.38 65.88
N ASN A 207 -19.05 -5.12 65.74
CA ASN A 207 -18.38 -5.74 66.88
C ASN A 207 -17.84 -4.71 67.88
N ILE A 208 -17.30 -3.58 67.40
CA ILE A 208 -16.89 -2.47 68.27
C ILE A 208 -18.09 -1.90 69.01
N SER A 209 -19.22 -1.69 68.32
CA SER A 209 -20.45 -1.19 68.95
C SER A 209 -20.91 -2.11 70.07
N VAL A 210 -20.93 -3.43 69.84
CA VAL A 210 -21.28 -4.43 70.86
C VAL A 210 -20.29 -4.41 72.02
N ALA A 211 -18.99 -4.29 71.73
CA ALA A 211 -17.98 -4.19 72.78
C ALA A 211 -18.14 -2.91 73.62
N MET A 212 -18.49 -1.77 72.99
CA MET A 212 -18.78 -0.52 73.68
C MET A 212 -20.03 -0.60 74.55
N GLU A 213 -21.09 -1.26 74.07
CA GLU A 213 -22.29 -1.55 74.88
C GLU A 213 -21.92 -2.41 76.10
N GLY A 214 -21.13 -3.47 75.92
CA GLY A 214 -20.68 -4.31 77.03
C GLY A 214 -19.83 -3.55 78.06
N ILE A 215 -18.97 -2.62 77.61
CA ILE A 215 -18.20 -1.73 78.50
C ILE A 215 -19.14 -0.79 79.27
N GLN A 216 -20.15 -0.25 78.62
CA GLN A 216 -21.12 0.64 79.26
C GLN A 216 -21.96 -0.11 80.31
N GLU A 217 -22.38 -1.32 79.99
CA GLU A 217 -23.12 -2.19 80.90
C GLU A 217 -22.26 -2.60 82.11
N ALA A 218 -21.02 -3.03 81.88
CA ALA A 218 -20.06 -3.32 82.96
C ALA A 218 -19.80 -2.08 83.86
N GLY A 219 -19.76 -0.88 83.28
CA GLY A 219 -19.68 0.37 84.02
C GLY A 219 -20.89 0.58 84.95
N LYS A 220 -22.10 0.32 84.45
CA LYS A 220 -23.35 0.42 85.22
C LYS A 220 -23.44 -0.64 86.33
N GLU A 221 -23.02 -1.88 86.04
CA GLU A 221 -22.93 -2.94 87.06
C GLU A 221 -21.92 -2.58 88.14
N THR A 222 -20.77 -1.99 87.78
CA THR A 222 -19.75 -1.53 88.72
C THR A 222 -20.29 -0.42 89.64
N GLU A 223 -21.09 0.51 89.11
CA GLU A 223 -21.75 1.55 89.90
C GLU A 223 -22.77 0.96 90.89
N THR A 224 -23.55 -0.01 90.42
CA THR A 224 -24.52 -0.74 91.24
C THR A 224 -23.81 -1.51 92.36
N PHE A 225 -22.74 -2.24 92.03
CA PHE A 225 -21.90 -2.96 92.98
C PHE A 225 -21.31 -2.03 94.03
N LYS A 226 -20.76 -0.86 93.64
CA LYS A 226 -20.27 0.16 94.57
C LYS A 226 -21.36 0.61 95.54
N THR A 227 -22.59 0.80 95.04
CA THR A 227 -23.74 1.21 95.84
C THR A 227 -24.14 0.13 96.85
N GLU A 228 -24.23 -1.13 96.44
CA GLU A 228 -24.53 -2.25 97.33
C GLU A 228 -23.43 -2.50 98.36
N LEU A 229 -22.16 -2.35 97.99
CA LEU A 229 -21.03 -2.46 98.91
C LEU A 229 -21.06 -1.34 99.96
N ALA A 230 -21.42 -0.12 99.57
CA ALA A 230 -21.63 0.99 100.50
C ALA A 230 -22.78 0.71 101.48
N LYS A 231 -23.91 0.16 101.01
CA LYS A 231 -25.02 -0.28 101.87
C LYS A 231 -24.60 -1.39 102.83
N LEU A 232 -23.87 -2.39 102.34
CA LEU A 232 -23.35 -3.48 103.16
C LEU A 232 -22.43 -2.95 104.26
N ASN A 233 -21.51 -2.05 103.94
CA ASN A 233 -20.61 -1.45 104.92
C ASN A 233 -21.40 -0.67 106.00
N LYS A 234 -22.43 0.09 105.60
CA LYS A 234 -23.31 0.78 106.54
C LYS A 234 -24.07 -0.19 107.45
N ASN A 235 -24.55 -1.31 106.90
CA ASN A 235 -25.23 -2.34 107.68
C ASN A 235 -24.28 -3.04 108.65
N VAL A 236 -23.05 -3.37 108.22
CA VAL A 236 -22.01 -3.95 109.08
C VAL A 236 -21.62 -3.00 110.21
N GLN A 237 -21.44 -1.70 109.93
CA GLN A 237 -21.22 -0.69 110.97
C GLN A 237 -22.39 -0.61 111.95
N SER A 238 -23.63 -0.63 111.45
CA SER A 238 -24.82 -0.63 112.31
C SER A 238 -24.88 -1.87 113.20
N LEU A 239 -24.55 -3.05 112.65
CA LEU A 239 -24.45 -4.30 113.39
C LEU A 239 -23.39 -4.20 114.50
N ASN A 240 -22.19 -3.72 114.16
CA ASN A 240 -21.11 -3.53 115.12
C ASN A 240 -21.48 -2.54 116.23
N ASN A 241 -22.24 -1.48 115.90
CA ASN A 241 -22.73 -0.53 116.91
C ASN A 241 -23.75 -1.18 117.86
N VAL A 242 -24.65 -2.02 117.34
CA VAL A 242 -25.61 -2.77 118.18
C VAL A 242 -24.91 -3.80 119.05
N TYR A 243 -23.96 -4.56 118.48
CA TYR A 243 -23.16 -5.51 119.25
C TYR A 243 -22.28 -4.81 120.29
N GLY A 244 -21.66 -3.69 119.95
CA GLY A 244 -20.88 -2.87 120.89
C GLY A 244 -21.74 -2.27 122.00
N GLY A 245 -22.94 -1.78 121.65
CA GLY A 245 -23.93 -1.30 122.61
C GLY A 245 -24.41 -2.39 123.56
N MET A 246 -24.65 -3.60 123.04
CA MET A 246 -25.04 -4.77 123.84
C MET A 246 -23.89 -5.27 124.73
N LEU A 247 -22.64 -5.22 124.25
CA LEU A 247 -21.46 -5.60 125.03
C LEU A 247 -21.14 -4.58 126.13
N SER A 248 -21.33 -3.28 125.88
CA SER A 248 -21.25 -2.23 126.91
C SER A 248 -22.37 -2.36 127.93
N ALA A 249 -23.58 -2.72 127.51
CA ALA A 249 -24.72 -2.94 128.40
C ALA A 249 -24.61 -4.25 129.22
N MET A 250 -23.78 -5.21 128.81
CA MET A 250 -23.49 -6.43 129.58
C MET A 250 -22.25 -6.32 130.48
N LYS A 251 -21.43 -5.26 130.34
CA LYS A 251 -20.21 -5.03 131.13
C LYS A 251 -20.35 -3.90 132.18
N GLY A 252 -21.44 -3.14 132.14
CA GLY A 252 -21.86 -2.23 133.21
C GLY A 252 -22.94 -2.88 134.06
#